data_AF-A0A963E3J3-F1
#
_entry.id   AF-A0A963E3J3-F1
#
_cell.length_a   1.000
_cell.length_b   1.000
_cell.length_c   1.000
_cell.angle_alpha   90.00
_cell.angle_beta   90.00
_cell.angle_gamma   90.00
#
_symmetry.space_group_name_H-M   'P 1'
#
loop_
_entity.id
_entity.type
_entity.pdbx_description
1 polymer ?
#
loop_
_entity_poly.entity_id
_entity_poly.type
_entity_poly.pdbx_seq_one_letter_code
_entity_poly.pdbx_strand_id
1 'polypeptide(L)'
;LQQHKQRHIEAWKASGMSQAAYCREQGLNAKTFGNWLRVYRDGCAGNQTATLAPVTIKPESSPMNSLKLRGSSGHVLEIPADVSPQWLVELLRCLN
;
A
#
# COMPACT_ATOMS: atom_id res chain seq x y z
N LEU A 1 23.22 -24.89 -5.64
CA LEU A 1 23.16 -24.02 -4.42
C LEU A 1 22.25 -22.78 -4.57
N GLN A 2 22.11 -22.16 -5.75
CA GLN A 2 21.24 -20.96 -5.90
C GLN A 2 19.72 -21.28 -5.77
N GLN A 3 19.26 -22.40 -6.34
CA GLN A 3 17.85 -22.83 -6.34
C GLN A 3 17.23 -22.96 -4.93
N HIS A 4 18.02 -23.40 -3.94
CA HIS A 4 17.54 -23.59 -2.56
C HIS A 4 17.27 -22.26 -1.85
N LYS A 5 18.15 -21.27 -2.04
CA LYS A 5 18.00 -19.92 -1.46
C LYS A 5 16.74 -19.25 -2.02
N GLN A 6 16.56 -19.32 -3.34
CA GLN A 6 15.43 -18.73 -4.03
C GLN A 6 14.10 -19.32 -3.55
N ARG A 7 14.03 -20.66 -3.44
CA ARG A 7 12.83 -21.35 -2.91
C ARG A 7 12.46 -20.89 -1.51
N HIS A 8 13.44 -20.70 -0.62
CA HIS A 8 13.15 -20.21 0.72
C HIS A 8 12.69 -18.75 0.74
N ILE A 9 13.21 -17.89 -0.15
CA ILE A 9 12.76 -16.50 -0.26
C ILE A 9 11.32 -16.43 -0.79
N GLU A 10 10.98 -17.25 -1.77
CA GLU A 10 9.62 -17.33 -2.33
C GLU A 10 8.62 -17.89 -1.33
N ALA A 11 8.97 -18.99 -0.64
CA ALA A 11 8.13 -19.55 0.40
C ALA A 11 7.92 -18.57 1.57
N TRP A 12 8.95 -17.80 1.94
CA TRP A 12 8.81 -16.74 2.94
C TRP A 12 7.88 -15.60 2.48
N LYS A 13 8.02 -15.14 1.23
CA LYS A 13 7.12 -14.11 0.66
C LYS A 13 5.67 -14.58 0.62
N ALA A 14 5.45 -15.84 0.26
CA ALA A 14 4.11 -16.44 0.22
C ALA A 14 3.51 -16.67 1.61
N SER A 15 4.33 -16.91 2.64
CA SER A 15 3.83 -17.18 3.99
C SER A 15 3.33 -15.92 4.72
N GLY A 16 3.73 -14.72 4.28
CA GLY A 16 3.37 -13.46 4.94
C GLY A 16 3.97 -13.28 6.34
N MET A 17 4.90 -14.15 6.73
CA MET A 17 5.51 -14.15 8.06
C MET A 17 6.62 -13.11 8.17
N SER A 18 6.93 -12.69 9.40
CA SER A 18 8.17 -11.97 9.66
C SER A 18 9.39 -12.88 9.38
N GLN A 19 10.52 -12.28 9.02
CA GLN A 19 11.75 -13.02 8.76
C GLN A 19 12.16 -13.92 9.94
N ALA A 20 12.05 -13.40 11.17
CA ALA A 20 12.41 -14.12 12.37
C ALA A 20 11.50 -15.35 12.62
N ALA A 21 10.19 -15.20 12.41
CA ALA A 21 9.24 -16.29 12.54
C ALA A 21 9.51 -17.39 11.52
N TYR A 22 9.70 -17.02 10.25
CA TYR A 22 10.01 -17.97 9.18
C TYR A 22 11.33 -18.71 9.41
N CYS A 23 12.38 -18.01 9.84
CA CYS A 23 13.66 -18.65 10.14
C CYS A 23 13.54 -19.65 11.30
N ARG A 24 12.75 -19.32 12.33
CA ARG A 24 12.52 -20.22 13.46
C ARG A 24 11.76 -21.48 13.05
N GLU A 25 10.71 -21.36 12.24
CA GLU A 25 9.92 -22.51 11.78
C GLU A 25 10.69 -23.43 10.83
N GLN A 26 11.49 -22.84 9.93
CA GLN A 26 12.23 -23.59 8.92
C GLN A 26 13.63 -24.02 9.39
N GLY A 27 13.99 -23.77 10.66
CA GLY A 27 15.30 -24.10 11.22
C GLY A 27 16.46 -23.37 10.55
N LEU A 28 16.20 -22.20 9.97
CA LEU A 28 17.20 -21.40 9.24
C LEU A 28 17.91 -20.42 10.17
N ASN A 29 19.21 -20.22 9.92
CA ASN A 29 19.95 -19.15 10.58
C ASN A 29 19.49 -17.78 10.04
N ALA A 30 18.96 -16.94 10.93
CA ALA A 30 18.42 -15.64 10.57
C ALA A 30 19.45 -14.69 9.92
N LYS A 31 20.72 -14.74 10.34
CA LYS A 31 21.80 -13.94 9.72
C LYS A 31 22.07 -14.40 8.29
N THR A 32 22.14 -15.72 8.08
CA THR A 32 22.37 -16.30 6.76
C THR A 32 21.22 -15.98 5.81
N PHE A 33 19.98 -16.15 6.27
CA PHE A 33 18.79 -15.82 5.48
C PHE A 33 18.71 -14.31 5.18
N GLY A 34 19.06 -13.45 6.14
CA GLY A 34 19.15 -12.00 5.93
C GLY A 34 20.17 -11.63 4.85
N ASN A 35 21.33 -12.29 4.82
CA ASN A 35 22.32 -12.09 3.75
C ASN A 35 21.77 -12.52 2.38
N TRP A 36 21.02 -13.63 2.32
CA TRP A 36 20.37 -14.05 1.06
C TRP A 36 19.34 -13.03 0.59
N LEU A 37 18.53 -12.48 1.50
CA LEU A 37 17.57 -11.42 1.17
C LEU A 37 18.25 -10.17 0.65
N ARG A 38 19.38 -9.77 1.24
CA ARG A 38 20.18 -8.63 0.77
C ARG A 38 20.67 -8.86 -0.66
N VAL A 39 21.36 -9.99 -0.91
CA VAL A 39 21.86 -10.33 -2.25
C VAL A 39 20.73 -10.45 -3.27
N TYR A 40 19.58 -11.02 -2.88
CA TYR A 40 18.40 -11.11 -3.72
C TYR A 40 17.83 -9.73 -4.07
N ARG A 41 17.76 -8.80 -3.11
CA ARG A 41 17.32 -7.42 -3.34
C ARG A 41 18.31 -6.66 -4.19
N ASP A 42 19.60 -6.79 -3.93
CA ASP A 42 20.65 -6.12 -4.69
C ASP A 42 20.70 -6.63 -6.15
N GLY A 43 20.50 -7.94 -6.36
CA GLY A 43 20.36 -8.54 -7.68
C GLY A 43 19.08 -8.12 -8.43
N CYS A 44 17.96 -7.92 -7.72
CA CYS A 44 16.75 -7.32 -8.29
C CYS A 44 16.89 -5.80 -8.49
N ALA A 45 17.73 -5.10 -7.73
CA ALA A 45 17.98 -3.67 -7.84
C ALA A 45 18.94 -3.33 -8.98
N GLY A 46 19.81 -4.26 -9.39
CA GLY A 46 20.73 -4.10 -10.52
C GLY A 46 20.05 -3.88 -11.89
N ASN A 47 18.74 -4.10 -12.00
CA ASN A 47 17.93 -3.81 -13.19
C ASN A 47 16.75 -2.86 -12.92
N GLN A 48 16.65 -2.31 -11.71
CA GLN A 48 15.61 -1.34 -11.39
C GLN A 48 16.27 0.03 -11.26
N THR A 49 16.52 0.65 -12.42
CA THR A 49 16.45 2.09 -12.49
C THR A 49 15.12 2.47 -11.85
N ALA A 50 15.15 3.29 -10.81
CA ALA A 50 13.95 3.86 -10.20
C ALA A 50 13.25 4.71 -11.26
N THR A 51 12.49 4.06 -12.13
CA THR A 51 11.76 4.70 -13.21
C THR A 51 10.44 5.16 -12.63
N LEU A 52 10.24 6.47 -12.65
CA LEU A 52 8.94 7.06 -12.36
C LEU A 52 7.93 6.47 -13.33
N ALA A 53 7.05 5.60 -12.84
CA ALA A 53 5.93 5.11 -13.64
C ALA A 53 4.99 6.29 -13.88
N PRO A 54 4.62 6.61 -15.13
CA PRO A 54 3.63 7.63 -15.41
C PRO A 54 2.30 7.16 -14.83
N VAL A 55 1.85 7.82 -13.76
CA VAL A 55 0.51 7.58 -13.22
C VAL A 55 -0.44 8.42 -14.06
N THR A 56 -1.22 7.76 -14.92
CA THR A 56 -2.30 8.42 -15.67
C THR A 56 -3.34 8.89 -14.66
N ILE A 57 -3.31 10.17 -14.34
CA ILE A 57 -4.40 10.82 -13.61
C ILE A 57 -5.59 10.79 -14.55
N LYS A 58 -6.54 9.87 -14.29
CA LYS A 58 -7.83 9.88 -14.97
C LYS A 58 -8.44 11.24 -14.66
N PRO A 59 -8.68 12.13 -15.63
CA PRO A 59 -9.41 13.36 -15.36
C PRO A 59 -10.80 12.90 -14.93
N GLU A 60 -10.99 12.90 -13.62
CA GLU A 60 -12.29 12.80 -12.99
C GLU A 60 -13.09 13.98 -13.54
N SER A 61 -13.98 13.66 -14.48
CA SER A 61 -15.05 14.54 -14.91
C SER A 61 -15.82 14.88 -13.65
N SER A 62 -15.37 15.94 -12.99
CA SER A 62 -16.00 16.47 -11.81
C SER A 62 -17.38 16.87 -12.29
N PRO A 63 -18.46 16.28 -11.74
CA PRO A 63 -19.77 16.88 -11.96
C PRO A 63 -19.62 18.32 -11.46
N MET A 64 -19.83 19.28 -12.37
CA MET A 64 -19.55 20.72 -12.22
C MET A 64 -20.21 21.34 -10.97
N ASN A 65 -21.06 20.56 -10.30
CA ASN A 65 -21.93 20.90 -9.20
C ASN A 65 -21.74 19.89 -8.06
N SER A 66 -20.52 19.69 -7.54
CA SER A 66 -20.29 18.88 -6.33
C SER A 66 -19.53 19.68 -5.27
N LEU A 67 -20.01 19.60 -4.03
CA LEU A 67 -19.39 20.18 -2.85
C LEU A 67 -18.52 19.12 -2.17
N LYS A 68 -17.26 19.44 -1.87
CA LYS A 68 -16.36 18.56 -1.13
C LYS A 68 -16.18 19.09 0.30
N LEU A 69 -16.56 18.29 1.29
CA LEU A 69 -16.31 18.55 2.71
C LEU A 69 -15.12 17.73 3.17
N ARG A 70 -14.13 18.38 3.80
CA ARG A 70 -12.96 17.71 4.38
C ARG A 70 -13.07 17.77 5.90
N GLY A 71 -13.17 16.60 6.54
CA GLY A 71 -13.15 16.49 7.99
C GLY A 71 -11.73 16.55 8.57
N SER A 72 -11.63 16.87 9.85
CA SER A 72 -10.36 16.96 10.61
C SER A 72 -9.58 15.65 10.66
N SER A 73 -10.27 14.52 10.50
CA SER A 73 -9.71 13.16 10.49
C SER A 73 -9.20 12.71 9.11
N GLY A 74 -9.22 13.59 8.10
CA GLY A 74 -8.72 13.30 6.75
C GLY A 74 -9.75 12.68 5.80
N HIS A 75 -10.96 12.42 6.26
CA HIS A 75 -12.06 11.96 5.40
C HIS A 75 -12.55 13.10 4.50
N VAL A 76 -12.87 12.77 3.25
CA VAL A 76 -13.47 13.70 2.28
C VAL A 76 -14.82 13.15 1.87
N LEU A 77 -15.86 13.95 2.07
CA LEU A 77 -17.22 13.67 1.64
C LEU A 77 -17.53 14.50 0.39
N GLU A 78 -17.94 13.84 -0.68
CA GLU A 78 -18.39 14.48 -1.92
C GLU A 78 -19.90 14.47 -1.97
N ILE A 79 -20.50 15.64 -2.17
CA ILE A 79 -21.94 15.87 -2.07
C ILE A 79 -22.43 16.55 -3.35
N PRO A 80 -23.55 16.14 -3.96
CA PRO A 80 -24.15 16.87 -5.09
C PRO A 80 -24.54 18.30 -4.68
N ALA A 81 -24.46 19.29 -5.57
CA ALA A 81 -24.85 20.67 -5.24
C ALA A 81 -26.38 20.88 -5.18
N ASP A 82 -27.17 19.88 -5.56
CA ASP A 82 -28.65 19.91 -5.46
C ASP A 82 -29.13 19.53 -4.04
N VAL A 83 -28.22 19.33 -3.08
CA VAL A 83 -28.63 18.98 -1.71
C VAL A 83 -29.30 20.15 -1.00
N SER A 84 -30.32 19.83 -0.20
CA SER A 84 -31.01 20.83 0.60
C SER A 84 -30.09 21.35 1.71
N PRO A 85 -30.06 22.68 1.98
CA PRO A 85 -29.26 23.26 3.05
C PRO A 85 -29.62 22.70 4.43
N GLN A 86 -30.90 22.36 4.64
CA GLN A 86 -31.38 21.80 5.90
C GLN A 86 -30.78 20.41 6.18
N TRP A 87 -30.75 19.55 5.16
CA TRP A 87 -30.14 18.23 5.28
C TRP A 87 -28.62 18.32 5.53
N LEU A 88 -27.94 19.25 4.85
CA LEU A 88 -26.51 19.49 5.06
C LEU A 88 -26.20 19.86 6.51
N VAL A 89 -27.03 20.72 7.10
CA VAL A 89 -26.90 21.12 8.52
C VAL A 89 -27.07 19.93 9.46
N GLU A 90 -28.05 19.06 9.22
CA GLU A 90 -28.24 17.83 10.02
C GLU A 90 -27.03 16.90 9.92
N LEU A 91 -26.50 16.71 8.70
CA LEU A 91 -25.32 15.89 8.49
C LEU A 91 -24.09 16.46 9.22
N LEU A 92 -23.89 17.78 9.16
CA LEU A 92 -22.80 18.44 9.88
C LEU A 92 -22.94 18.33 11.40
N ARG A 93 -24.18 18.34 11.93
CA ARG A 93 -24.44 18.12 13.36
C ARG A 93 -24.06 16.71 13.82
N CYS A 94 -24.27 15.69 12.97
CA CYS A 94 -23.90 14.31 13.28
C CYS A 94 -22.39 14.03 13.16
N LEU A 95 -21.65 14.87 12.43
CA LEU A 95 -20.20 14.72 12.23
C LEU A 95 -19.35 15.46 13.28
N ASN A 96 -19.98 16.28 14.11
CA ASN A 96 -19.36 16.96 15.25
C ASN A 96 -19.52 16.13 16.53
#